data_AF-R5GW02-F1
#
_entry.id   AF-R5GW02-F1
#
_cell.length_a   1.000
_cell.length_b   1.000
_cell.length_c   1.000
_cell.angle_alpha   90.00
_cell.angle_beta   90.00
_cell.angle_gamma   90.00
#
_symmetry.space_group_name_H-M   'P 1'
#
loop_
_entity.id
_entity.type
_entity.pdbx_description
1 polymer ?
#
loop_
_entity_poly.entity_id
_entity_poly.type
_entity_poly.pdbx_seq_one_letter_code
_entity_poly.pdbx_strand_id
1 'polypeptide(L)'
;MIKITNLELENIKRIKAVQLAPSESGLTVIGGNNGQGKTSVLDGIAWALGGDKFKPSQPQRDGSVIPPHLRVTLSNGLIVERKGDRGTLKITDPNGGKGGQQLLNEFIGQLALDLPKFMQATSKEKAQTLLRIIGVGDKLAALEQQEQNAYNQRRAVGQVADQKQKYADELPDYPEAPAEEVSISELLRSQQEILARNGENQRLRQNRDICEQELLRARQEYDRAAEVLAKAAPRPRKSSQRLSRQPRPPASPPPTSRTKAPPRSSRAFTTSTLSTRKSGQGASATAPSRRRRRPASSTTS
;
A
#
# COMPACT_ATOMS: atom_id res chain seq x y z
N MET A 1 -9.61 -14.71 42.10
CA MET A 1 -8.32 -15.23 42.60
C MET A 1 -8.53 -16.65 43.07
N ILE A 2 -7.74 -17.62 42.59
CA ILE A 2 -7.88 -19.04 42.97
C ILE A 2 -7.20 -19.25 44.33
N LYS A 3 -7.89 -19.93 45.26
CA LYS A 3 -7.39 -20.26 46.60
C LYS A 3 -7.35 -21.79 46.78
N ILE A 4 -6.47 -22.29 47.65
CA ILE A 4 -6.52 -23.68 48.10
C ILE A 4 -7.59 -23.78 49.20
N THR A 5 -8.60 -24.63 49.02
CA THR A 5 -9.69 -24.83 49.98
C THR A 5 -9.41 -25.99 50.93
N ASN A 6 -8.81 -27.06 50.43
CA ASN A 6 -8.47 -28.23 51.23
C ASN A 6 -7.18 -28.88 50.71
N LEU A 7 -6.32 -29.31 51.63
CA LEU A 7 -5.04 -29.96 51.39
C LEU A 7 -4.98 -31.25 52.20
N GLU A 8 -4.75 -32.37 51.52
CA GLU A 8 -4.59 -33.70 52.11
C GLU A 8 -3.25 -34.28 51.66
N LEU A 9 -2.41 -34.66 52.62
CA LEU A 9 -1.07 -35.22 52.42
C LEU A 9 -0.90 -36.46 53.29
N GLU A 10 -0.60 -37.61 52.69
CA GLU A 10 -0.36 -38.86 53.40
C GLU A 10 0.94 -39.51 52.92
N ASN A 11 1.76 -39.95 53.88
CA ASN A 11 3.04 -40.63 53.64
C ASN A 11 4.01 -39.88 52.71
N ILE A 12 4.07 -38.55 52.82
CA ILE A 12 4.95 -37.70 52.02
C ILE A 12 6.12 -37.19 52.86
N LYS A 13 7.36 -37.51 52.46
CA LYS A 13 8.59 -37.13 53.16
C LYS A 13 8.50 -37.43 54.67
N ARG A 14 8.38 -36.41 55.53
CA ARG A 14 8.30 -36.58 57.00
C ARG A 14 6.87 -36.62 57.54
N ILE A 15 5.86 -36.52 56.68
CA ILE A 15 4.45 -36.46 57.05
C ILE A 15 3.87 -37.87 57.05
N LYS A 16 3.12 -38.21 58.10
CA LYS A 16 2.30 -39.44 58.12
C LYS A 16 0.94 -39.15 57.51
N ALA A 17 0.21 -38.19 58.07
CA ALA A 17 -1.02 -37.66 57.52
C ALA A 17 -1.18 -36.19 57.96
N VAL A 18 -1.56 -35.32 57.04
CA VAL A 18 -1.92 -33.92 57.30
C VAL A 18 -3.15 -33.60 56.46
N GLN A 19 -4.19 -33.08 57.10
CA GLN A 19 -5.32 -32.44 56.45
C GLN A 19 -5.36 -30.98 56.92
N LEU A 20 -5.42 -30.04 55.98
CA LEU A 20 -5.37 -28.61 56.26
C LEU A 20 -6.37 -27.89 55.36
N ALA A 21 -7.26 -27.12 55.99
CA ALA A 21 -8.07 -26.11 55.31
C ALA A 21 -7.46 -24.73 55.60
N PRO A 22 -6.88 -24.05 54.60
CA PRO A 22 -6.34 -22.70 54.79
C PRO A 22 -7.44 -21.69 55.18
N SER A 23 -7.06 -20.65 55.92
CA SER A 23 -7.99 -19.60 56.36
C SER A 23 -8.54 -18.81 55.18
N GLU A 24 -9.82 -18.41 55.27
CA GLU A 24 -10.47 -17.60 54.23
C GLU A 24 -9.86 -16.20 54.10
N SER A 25 -9.30 -15.70 55.22
CA SER A 25 -8.63 -14.39 55.36
C SER A 25 -7.33 -14.28 54.54
N GLY A 26 -6.83 -15.38 53.99
CA GLY A 26 -5.68 -15.39 53.06
C GLY A 26 -4.32 -15.60 53.72
N LEU A 27 -4.22 -15.54 55.05
CA LEU A 27 -3.00 -15.88 55.79
C LEU A 27 -3.23 -17.12 56.67
N THR A 28 -2.45 -18.17 56.43
CA THR A 28 -2.44 -19.38 57.26
C THR A 28 -1.03 -19.61 57.75
N VAL A 29 -0.83 -19.56 59.07
CA VAL A 29 0.50 -19.75 59.68
C VAL A 29 0.70 -21.22 60.02
N ILE A 30 1.72 -21.85 59.43
CA ILE A 30 2.13 -23.23 59.75
C ILE A 30 3.34 -23.17 60.69
N GLY A 31 3.08 -23.25 61.99
CA GLY A 31 4.09 -23.21 63.06
C GLY A 31 4.55 -24.59 63.54
N GLY A 32 5.64 -24.65 64.30
CA GLY A 32 6.15 -25.88 64.91
C GLY A 32 7.68 -25.97 64.95
N ASN A 33 8.22 -27.00 65.60
CA ASN A 33 9.67 -27.21 65.70
C ASN A 33 10.29 -27.62 64.36
N ASN A 34 11.61 -27.47 64.25
CA ASN A 34 12.36 -27.94 63.09
C ASN A 34 12.19 -29.46 62.93
N GLY A 35 12.04 -29.89 61.68
CA GLY A 35 11.88 -31.31 61.34
C GLY A 35 10.47 -31.90 61.47
N GLN A 36 9.48 -31.13 61.92
CA GLN A 36 8.08 -31.57 62.06
C GLN A 36 7.27 -31.58 60.75
N GLY A 37 7.94 -31.57 59.59
CA GLY A 37 7.27 -31.67 58.30
C GLY A 37 6.71 -30.36 57.72
N LYS A 38 6.95 -29.19 58.33
CA LYS A 38 6.52 -27.88 57.76
C LYS A 38 6.98 -27.67 56.32
N THR A 39 8.27 -27.86 56.06
CA THR A 39 8.83 -27.82 54.69
C THR A 39 8.23 -28.92 53.82
N SER A 40 7.96 -30.10 54.39
CA SER A 40 7.30 -31.20 53.65
C SER A 40 5.87 -30.87 53.23
N VAL A 41 5.14 -30.05 53.99
CA VAL A 41 3.80 -29.56 53.61
C VAL A 41 3.93 -28.62 52.41
N LEU A 42 4.85 -27.67 52.46
CA LEU A 42 5.11 -26.73 51.36
C LEU A 42 5.60 -27.45 50.09
N ASP A 43 6.51 -28.42 50.25
CA ASP A 43 6.99 -29.25 49.13
C ASP A 43 5.85 -30.07 48.53
N GLY A 44 4.92 -30.57 49.35
CA GLY A 44 3.71 -31.24 48.90
C GLY A 44 2.85 -30.33 48.02
N ILE A 45 2.56 -29.12 48.48
CA ILE A 45 1.79 -28.12 47.69
C ILE A 45 2.51 -27.79 46.38
N ALA A 46 3.83 -27.55 46.43
CA ALA A 46 4.64 -27.27 45.25
C ALA A 46 4.62 -28.43 44.24
N TRP A 47 4.71 -29.67 44.71
CA TRP A 47 4.64 -30.86 43.85
C TRP A 47 3.23 -31.09 43.26
N ALA A 48 2.19 -30.87 44.07
CA ALA A 48 0.81 -30.96 43.63
C ALA A 48 0.54 -30.05 42.43
N LEU A 49 0.91 -28.79 42.57
CA LEU A 49 0.57 -27.71 41.65
C LEU A 49 1.60 -27.60 40.51
N GLY A 50 2.89 -27.63 40.83
CA GLY A 50 3.98 -27.33 39.91
C GLY A 50 4.45 -28.48 39.01
N GLY A 51 3.90 -29.69 39.18
CA GLY A 51 4.25 -30.81 38.31
C GLY A 51 5.53 -31.55 38.71
N ASP A 52 6.04 -32.39 37.81
CA ASP A 52 7.23 -33.22 38.08
C ASP A 52 8.52 -32.41 38.30
N LYS A 53 8.55 -31.13 37.89
CA LYS A 53 9.67 -30.22 38.18
C LYS A 53 9.91 -30.01 39.67
N PHE A 54 8.86 -30.10 40.47
CA PHE A 54 8.92 -29.93 41.93
C PHE A 54 8.78 -31.28 42.65
N LYS A 55 8.95 -32.40 41.94
CA LYS A 55 8.91 -33.73 42.55
C LYS A 55 10.08 -33.89 43.52
N PRO A 56 9.84 -34.23 44.80
CA PRO A 56 10.89 -34.58 45.73
C PRO A 56 11.67 -35.79 45.23
N SER A 57 12.99 -35.83 45.48
CA SER A 57 13.83 -36.99 45.15
C SER A 57 13.33 -38.28 45.80
N GLN A 58 12.90 -38.18 47.07
CA GLN A 58 12.23 -39.23 47.81
C GLN A 58 10.87 -38.68 48.29
N PRO A 59 9.78 -38.91 47.53
CA PRO A 59 8.46 -38.42 47.88
C PRO A 59 7.81 -39.27 48.97
N GLN A 60 8.05 -40.59 48.98
CA GLN A 60 7.50 -41.50 49.98
C GLN A 60 8.18 -41.31 51.34
N ARG A 61 7.41 -41.46 52.41
CA ARG A 61 7.91 -41.45 53.79
C ARG A 61 8.78 -42.68 54.05
N ASP A 62 9.96 -42.46 54.61
CA ASP A 62 10.85 -43.52 55.07
C ASP A 62 10.14 -44.47 56.04
N GLY A 63 10.16 -45.77 55.72
CA GLY A 63 9.52 -46.82 56.50
C GLY A 63 8.01 -47.01 56.28
N SER A 64 7.38 -46.27 55.35
CA SER A 64 5.98 -46.52 54.96
C SER A 64 5.89 -47.55 53.85
N VAL A 65 5.06 -48.59 54.02
CA VAL A 65 4.70 -49.55 52.93
C VAL A 65 3.60 -48.98 52.03
N ILE A 66 2.85 -48.00 52.54
CA ILE A 66 1.77 -47.34 51.81
C ILE A 66 2.36 -46.22 50.94
N PRO A 67 2.03 -46.17 49.64
CA PRO A 67 2.53 -45.15 48.73
C PRO A 67 2.03 -43.75 49.12
N PRO A 68 2.73 -42.69 48.69
CA PRO A 68 2.32 -41.32 48.97
C PRO A 68 0.98 -41.00 48.30
N HIS A 69 0.14 -40.28 49.02
CA HIS A 69 -1.14 -39.77 48.53
C HIS A 69 -1.22 -38.27 48.80
N LEU A 70 -1.51 -37.52 47.74
CA LEU A 70 -1.67 -36.08 47.80
C LEU A 70 -2.98 -35.70 47.12
N ARG A 71 -3.75 -34.82 47.76
CA ARG A 71 -4.96 -34.23 47.18
C ARG A 71 -5.07 -32.77 47.54
N VAL A 72 -5.21 -31.92 46.53
CA VAL A 72 -5.42 -30.47 46.69
C VAL A 72 -6.74 -30.11 46.01
N THR A 73 -7.60 -29.41 46.74
CA THR A 73 -8.84 -28.83 46.21
C THR A 73 -8.67 -27.33 46.09
N LEU A 74 -8.98 -26.80 44.92
CA LEU A 74 -8.93 -25.38 44.60
C LEU A 74 -10.32 -24.76 44.66
N SER A 75 -10.39 -23.45 44.87
CA SER A 75 -11.65 -22.69 45.01
C SER A 75 -12.49 -22.63 43.74
N ASN A 76 -11.91 -22.96 42.59
CA ASN A 76 -12.64 -23.10 41.32
C ASN A 76 -13.18 -24.52 41.09
N GLY A 77 -13.09 -25.40 42.10
CA GLY A 77 -13.58 -26.78 42.04
C GLY A 77 -12.59 -27.79 41.47
N LEU A 78 -11.41 -27.35 40.99
CA LEU A 78 -10.39 -28.27 40.50
C LEU A 78 -9.82 -29.09 41.64
N ILE A 79 -9.78 -30.41 41.43
CA ILE A 79 -9.18 -31.37 42.36
C ILE A 79 -7.93 -31.95 41.70
N VAL A 80 -6.78 -31.74 42.33
CA VAL A 80 -5.49 -32.28 41.89
C VAL A 80 -5.10 -33.41 42.83
N GLU A 81 -5.06 -34.64 42.33
CA GLU A 81 -4.62 -35.82 43.06
C GLU A 81 -3.30 -36.35 42.50
N ARG A 82 -2.38 -36.73 43.38
CA ARG A 82 -1.20 -37.54 43.03
C ARG A 82 -1.17 -38.79 43.89
N LYS A 83 -1.09 -39.96 43.25
CA LYS A 83 -1.09 -41.26 43.94
C LYS A 83 0.00 -42.19 43.43
N GLY A 84 0.51 -43.03 44.32
CA GLY A 84 1.46 -44.09 43.97
C GLY A 84 2.92 -43.66 44.07
N ASP A 85 3.82 -44.64 44.07
CA ASP A 85 5.28 -44.46 44.18
C ASP A 85 5.85 -43.50 43.11
N ARG A 86 5.33 -43.59 41.87
CA ARG A 86 5.71 -42.69 40.78
C ARG A 86 5.01 -41.33 40.83
N GLY A 87 3.95 -41.18 41.63
CA GLY A 87 3.19 -39.95 41.79
C GLY A 87 2.28 -39.62 40.60
N THR A 88 1.51 -40.62 40.14
CA THR A 88 0.58 -40.49 39.00
C THR A 88 -0.39 -39.35 39.24
N LEU A 89 -0.41 -38.39 38.31
CA LEU A 89 -1.27 -37.22 38.36
C LEU A 89 -2.67 -37.55 37.85
N LYS A 90 -3.67 -37.11 38.61
CA LYS A 90 -5.08 -37.11 38.20
C LYS A 90 -5.66 -35.74 38.54
N ILE A 91 -6.05 -35.00 37.51
CA ILE A 91 -6.75 -33.73 37.67
C ILE A 91 -8.21 -33.96 37.33
N THR A 92 -9.11 -33.54 38.22
CA THR A 92 -10.56 -33.63 38.05
C THR A 92 -11.13 -32.22 38.02
N ASP A 93 -11.82 -31.90 36.93
CA ASP A 93 -12.59 -30.66 36.77
C ASP A 93 -13.89 -30.71 37.61
N PRO A 94 -14.46 -29.59 38.07
CA PRO A 94 -15.80 -29.51 38.67
C PRO A 94 -16.88 -30.29 37.90
N ASN A 95 -16.76 -30.43 36.58
CA ASN A 95 -17.69 -31.19 35.74
C ASN A 95 -17.39 -32.70 35.66
N GLY A 96 -16.41 -33.20 36.43
CA GLY A 96 -15.97 -34.60 36.42
C GLY A 96 -15.03 -34.97 35.27
N GLY A 97 -14.64 -34.01 34.43
CA GLY A 97 -13.68 -34.20 33.34
C GLY A 97 -12.27 -34.45 33.85
N LYS A 98 -11.52 -35.33 33.18
CA LYS A 98 -10.09 -35.55 33.48
C LYS A 98 -9.24 -34.51 32.75
N GLY A 99 -8.44 -33.75 33.50
CA GLY A 99 -7.54 -32.73 32.97
C GLY A 99 -6.08 -33.18 32.91
N GLY A 100 -5.31 -32.60 31.99
CA GLY A 100 -3.84 -32.74 31.95
C GLY A 100 -3.13 -31.64 32.73
N GLN A 101 -1.82 -31.82 33.01
CA GLN A 101 -0.99 -30.83 33.70
C GLN A 101 -0.97 -29.46 32.97
N GLN A 102 -1.23 -29.42 31.66
CA GLN A 102 -1.31 -28.16 30.89
C GLN A 102 -2.41 -27.23 31.41
N LEU A 103 -3.59 -27.77 31.75
CA LEU A 103 -4.68 -26.97 32.31
C LEU A 103 -4.27 -26.36 33.66
N LEU A 104 -3.61 -27.14 34.51
CA LEU A 104 -3.12 -26.68 35.80
C LEU A 104 -2.03 -25.61 35.65
N ASN A 105 -1.13 -25.77 34.69
CA ASN A 105 -0.07 -24.81 34.40
C ASN A 105 -0.59 -23.47 33.88
N GLU A 106 -1.72 -23.44 33.17
CA GLU A 106 -2.34 -22.20 32.69
C GLU A 106 -2.85 -21.35 33.87
N PHE A 107 -3.53 -21.98 34.84
CA PHE A 107 -4.01 -21.30 36.03
C PHE A 107 -2.88 -20.86 36.97
N ILE A 108 -1.85 -21.68 37.15
CA ILE A 108 -0.71 -21.35 38.02
C ILE A 108 0.22 -20.34 37.34
N GLY A 109 0.45 -20.46 36.04
CA GLY A 109 1.34 -19.57 35.28
C GLY A 109 0.85 -18.12 35.23
N GLN A 110 -0.46 -17.90 35.35
CA GLN A 110 -1.03 -16.57 35.55
C GLN A 110 -0.86 -16.04 36.97
N LEU A 111 -0.64 -16.92 37.96
CA LEU A 111 -0.70 -16.59 39.39
C LEU A 111 0.66 -16.55 40.09
N ALA A 112 1.66 -17.31 39.61
CA ALA A 112 2.89 -17.58 40.33
C ALA A 112 4.15 -17.13 39.57
N LEU A 113 4.90 -16.20 40.18
CA LEU A 113 6.27 -15.88 39.76
C LEU A 113 7.23 -16.95 40.30
N ASP A 114 7.95 -17.62 39.41
CA ASP A 114 9.07 -18.48 39.78
C ASP A 114 10.26 -17.61 40.19
N LEU A 115 10.42 -17.36 41.50
CA LEU A 115 11.45 -16.47 42.05
C LEU A 115 12.88 -16.90 41.68
N PRO A 116 13.30 -18.18 41.88
CA PRO A 116 14.65 -18.61 41.49
C PRO A 116 14.96 -18.35 40.02
N LYS A 117 14.06 -18.72 39.12
CA LYS A 117 14.24 -18.48 37.68
C LYS A 117 14.21 -16.99 37.35
N PHE A 118 13.32 -16.23 37.98
CA PHE A 118 13.21 -14.80 37.79
C PHE A 118 14.48 -14.08 38.23
N MET A 119 15.09 -14.45 39.36
CA MET A 119 16.32 -13.82 39.85
C MET A 119 17.51 -14.05 38.91
N GLN A 120 17.59 -15.24 38.32
CA GLN A 120 18.63 -15.64 37.36
C GLN A 120 18.40 -15.08 35.94
N ALA A 121 17.19 -14.62 35.62
CA ALA A 121 16.85 -14.09 34.30
C ALA A 121 17.51 -12.72 34.03
N THR A 122 17.68 -12.41 32.75
CA THR A 122 18.18 -11.11 32.30
C THR A 122 17.17 -10.00 32.60
N SER A 123 17.61 -8.73 32.65
CA SER A 123 16.72 -7.58 32.89
C SER A 123 15.56 -7.51 31.89
N LYS A 124 15.80 -7.89 30.63
CA LYS A 124 14.77 -7.95 29.58
C LYS A 124 13.71 -9.02 29.88
N GLU A 125 14.14 -10.23 30.23
CA GLU A 125 13.24 -11.34 30.56
C GLU A 125 12.46 -11.06 31.86
N LYS A 126 13.09 -10.41 32.84
CA LYS A 126 12.44 -9.94 34.07
C LYS A 126 11.31 -8.97 33.75
N ALA A 127 11.59 -7.93 32.96
CA ALA A 127 10.58 -6.96 32.53
C ALA A 127 9.43 -7.65 31.79
N GLN A 128 9.74 -8.53 30.84
CA GLN A 128 8.72 -9.27 30.08
C GLN A 128 7.85 -10.16 30.97
N THR A 129 8.46 -10.83 31.96
CA THR A 129 7.73 -11.67 32.94
C THR A 129 6.78 -10.82 33.78
N LEU A 130 7.24 -9.66 34.28
CA LEU A 130 6.40 -8.75 35.05
C LEU A 130 5.27 -8.15 34.22
N LEU A 131 5.55 -7.72 32.99
CA LEU A 131 4.54 -7.18 32.06
C LEU A 131 3.45 -8.19 31.73
N ARG A 132 3.83 -9.48 31.65
CA ARG A 132 2.88 -10.60 31.48
C ARG A 132 2.01 -10.79 32.73
N ILE A 133 2.61 -10.74 33.92
CA ILE A 133 1.87 -10.87 35.19
C ILE A 133 0.88 -9.71 35.39
N ILE A 134 1.27 -8.48 35.03
CA ILE A 134 0.42 -7.29 35.11
C ILE A 134 -0.69 -7.31 34.03
N GLY A 135 -0.55 -8.15 33.00
CA GLY A 135 -1.55 -8.29 31.92
C GLY A 135 -1.54 -7.14 30.90
N VAL A 136 -0.46 -6.34 30.86
CA VAL A 136 -0.32 -5.22 29.91
C VAL A 136 0.57 -5.56 28.71
N GLY A 137 1.06 -6.79 28.62
CA GLY A 137 1.96 -7.25 27.56
C GLY A 137 1.44 -6.98 26.14
N ASP A 138 0.16 -7.28 25.87
CA ASP A 138 -0.43 -7.10 24.53
C ASP A 138 -0.54 -5.62 24.13
N LYS A 139 -0.87 -4.76 25.09
CA LYS A 139 -0.95 -3.31 24.86
C LYS A 139 0.44 -2.73 24.56
N LEU A 140 1.46 -3.17 25.29
CA LEU A 140 2.83 -2.75 25.03
C LEU A 140 3.33 -3.25 23.68
N ALA A 141 3.07 -4.52 23.34
CA ALA A 141 3.45 -5.08 22.04
C ALA A 141 2.81 -4.32 20.87
N ALA A 142 1.55 -3.89 21.00
CA ALA A 142 0.89 -3.06 20.01
C ALA A 142 1.57 -1.68 19.85
N LEU A 143 1.99 -1.05 20.96
CA LEU A 143 2.71 0.22 20.93
C LEU A 143 4.10 0.07 20.31
N GLU A 144 4.85 -0.99 20.66
CA GLU A 144 6.16 -1.29 20.07
C GLU A 144 6.05 -1.48 18.55
N GLN A 145 5.00 -2.15 18.07
CA GLN A 145 4.76 -2.28 16.63
C GLN A 145 4.48 -0.93 15.95
N GLN A 146 3.68 -0.06 16.59
CA GLN A 146 3.39 1.27 16.06
C GLN A 146 4.65 2.13 15.99
N GLU A 147 5.46 2.11 17.04
CA GLU A 147 6.75 2.81 17.10
C GLU A 147 7.68 2.33 15.98
N GLN A 148 7.83 1.01 15.84
CA GLN A 148 8.70 0.42 14.82
C GLN A 148 8.25 0.80 13.41
N ASN A 149 6.94 0.78 13.15
CA ASN A 149 6.38 1.18 11.86
C ASN A 149 6.63 2.66 11.56
N ALA A 150 6.41 3.55 12.53
CA ALA A 150 6.68 4.97 12.38
C ALA A 150 8.18 5.25 12.13
N TYR A 151 9.06 4.57 12.87
CA TYR A 151 10.50 4.64 12.67
C TYR A 151 10.91 4.18 11.27
N ASN A 152 10.40 3.03 10.82
CA ASN A 152 10.68 2.48 9.49
C ASN A 152 10.19 3.42 8.37
N GLN A 153 8.99 3.99 8.50
CA GLN A 153 8.45 4.96 7.56
C GLN A 153 9.34 6.21 7.48
N ARG A 154 9.70 6.79 8.64
CA ARG A 154 10.60 7.95 8.70
C ARG A 154 11.93 7.65 8.02
N ARG A 155 12.52 6.49 8.30
CA ARG A 155 13.79 6.07 7.69
C ARG A 155 13.69 5.95 6.17
N ALA A 156 12.63 5.32 5.66
CA ALA A 156 12.41 5.17 4.23
C ALA A 156 12.23 6.52 3.52
N VAL A 157 11.43 7.41 4.10
CA VAL A 157 11.22 8.77 3.56
C VAL A 157 12.53 9.56 3.54
N GLY A 158 13.33 9.49 4.61
CA GLY A 158 14.63 10.14 4.67
C GLY A 158 15.59 9.63 3.58
N GLN A 159 15.64 8.32 3.37
CA GLN A 159 16.47 7.72 2.30
C GLN A 159 16.03 8.18 0.91
N VAL A 160 14.72 8.23 0.65
CA VAL A 160 14.18 8.70 -0.63
C VAL A 160 14.47 10.18 -0.84
N ALA A 161 14.36 11.00 0.21
CA ALA A 161 14.69 12.43 0.15
C ALA A 161 16.16 12.64 -0.20
N ASP A 162 17.08 12.00 0.52
CA ASP A 162 18.52 12.07 0.25
C ASP A 162 18.86 11.59 -1.16
N GLN A 163 18.24 10.50 -1.61
CA GLN A 163 18.47 9.97 -2.95
C GLN A 163 18.00 10.95 -4.03
N LYS A 164 16.79 11.53 -3.88
CA LYS A 164 16.26 12.52 -4.82
C LYS A 164 17.08 13.80 -4.85
N GLN A 165 17.58 14.26 -3.70
CA GLN A 165 18.45 15.42 -3.63
C GLN A 165 19.72 15.20 -4.44
N LYS A 166 20.40 14.06 -4.21
CA LYS A 166 21.61 13.70 -4.97
C LYS A 166 21.36 13.58 -6.46
N TYR A 167 20.24 12.96 -6.87
CA TYR A 167 19.87 12.89 -8.28
C TYR A 167 19.63 14.26 -8.91
N ALA A 168 19.03 15.20 -8.16
CA ALA A 168 18.82 16.56 -8.64
C ALA A 168 20.15 17.32 -8.76
N ASP A 169 21.06 17.16 -7.80
CA ASP A 169 22.37 17.80 -7.79
C ASP A 169 23.29 17.28 -8.92
N GLU A 170 23.12 16.02 -9.34
CA GLU A 170 23.86 15.40 -10.46
C GLU A 170 23.22 15.66 -11.83
N LEU A 171 22.00 16.20 -11.88
CA LEU A 171 21.29 16.41 -13.14
C LEU A 171 22.00 17.49 -13.97
N PRO A 172 22.30 17.25 -15.25
CA PRO A 172 22.87 18.28 -16.11
C PRO A 172 21.92 19.46 -16.25
N ASP A 173 22.40 20.66 -15.93
CA ASP A 173 21.63 21.89 -16.11
C ASP A 173 21.78 22.40 -17.55
N TYR A 174 20.65 22.67 -18.19
CA TYR A 174 20.59 23.15 -19.58
C TYR A 174 20.03 24.59 -19.57
N PRO A 175 20.90 25.62 -19.60
CA PRO A 175 20.46 27.01 -19.47
C PRO A 175 19.62 27.52 -20.66
N GLU A 176 19.64 26.81 -21.80
CA GLU A 176 18.81 27.11 -22.97
C GLU A 176 17.43 26.45 -22.90
N ALA A 177 17.17 25.59 -21.90
CA ALA A 177 15.88 24.98 -21.73
C ALA A 177 14.82 26.03 -21.29
N PRO A 178 13.59 25.95 -21.81
CA PRO A 178 12.51 26.83 -21.37
C PRO A 178 12.27 26.73 -19.87
N ALA A 179 12.08 27.88 -19.21
CA ALA A 179 11.80 27.93 -17.77
C ALA A 179 10.41 27.39 -17.39
N GLU A 180 9.46 27.43 -18.34
CA GLU A 180 8.13 26.84 -18.17
C GLU A 180 8.10 25.43 -18.76
N GLU A 181 7.48 24.50 -18.03
CA GLU A 181 7.30 23.13 -18.50
C GLU A 181 6.50 23.12 -19.81
N VAL A 182 7.14 22.66 -20.89
CA VAL A 182 6.46 22.53 -22.18
C VAL A 182 5.79 21.16 -22.25
N SER A 183 4.46 21.17 -22.40
CA SER A 183 3.69 19.94 -22.56
C SER A 183 4.03 19.25 -23.89
N ILE A 184 4.60 18.05 -23.79
CA ILE A 184 4.94 17.20 -24.96
C ILE A 184 3.67 16.93 -25.79
N SER A 185 2.53 16.77 -25.14
CA SER A 185 1.24 16.52 -25.81
C SER A 185 0.81 17.71 -26.67
N GLU A 186 1.04 18.93 -26.21
CA GLU A 186 0.72 20.16 -26.96
C GLU A 186 1.67 20.35 -28.13
N LEU A 187 2.97 20.13 -27.92
CA LEU A 187 3.97 20.16 -29.00
C LEU A 187 3.63 19.15 -30.11
N LEU A 188 3.30 17.91 -29.74
CA LEU A 188 2.96 16.87 -30.70
C LEU A 188 1.71 17.23 -31.51
N ARG A 189 0.69 17.80 -30.85
CA ARG A 189 -0.51 18.30 -31.52
C ARG A 189 -0.18 19.43 -32.50
N SER A 190 0.67 20.38 -32.09
CA SER A 190 1.10 21.47 -32.97
C SER A 190 1.84 20.95 -34.20
N GLN A 191 2.70 19.95 -34.03
CA GLN A 191 3.46 19.33 -35.11
C GLN A 191 2.53 18.63 -36.12
N GLN A 192 1.57 17.85 -35.63
CA GLN A 192 0.57 17.19 -36.48
C GLN A 192 -0.25 18.20 -37.29
N GLU A 193 -0.63 19.31 -36.66
CA GLU A 193 -1.39 20.38 -37.32
C GLU A 193 -0.57 21.06 -38.43
N ILE A 194 0.72 21.31 -38.18
CA ILE A 194 1.64 21.85 -39.19
C ILE A 194 1.80 20.88 -40.36
N LEU A 195 1.99 19.58 -40.09
CA LEU A 195 2.12 18.56 -41.13
C LEU A 195 0.85 18.46 -41.98
N ALA A 196 -0.34 18.50 -41.36
CA ALA A 196 -1.61 18.51 -42.07
C ALA A 196 -1.75 19.74 -42.99
N ARG A 197 -1.43 20.94 -42.49
CA ARG A 197 -1.44 22.17 -43.30
C ARG A 197 -0.45 22.09 -44.47
N ASN A 198 0.75 21.53 -44.24
CA ASN A 198 1.75 21.38 -45.29
C ASN A 198 1.31 20.38 -46.37
N GLY A 199 0.67 19.28 -45.97
CA GLY A 199 0.08 18.32 -46.90
C GLY A 199 -1.00 18.95 -47.80
N GLU A 200 -1.92 19.72 -47.22
CA GLU A 200 -2.96 20.41 -48.01
C GLU A 200 -2.35 21.46 -48.96
N ASN A 201 -1.36 22.22 -48.49
CA ASN A 201 -0.64 23.17 -49.34
C ASN A 201 0.06 22.48 -50.53
N GLN A 202 0.63 21.30 -50.31
CA GLN A 202 1.24 20.53 -51.40
C GLN A 202 0.20 20.06 -52.41
N ARG A 203 -0.97 19.59 -51.95
CA ARG A 203 -2.09 19.20 -52.81
C ARG A 203 -2.60 20.36 -53.65
N LEU A 204 -2.76 21.54 -53.05
CA LEU A 204 -3.18 22.75 -53.77
C LEU A 204 -2.18 23.16 -54.85
N ARG A 205 -0.87 23.05 -54.57
CA ARG A 205 0.18 23.32 -55.58
C ARG A 205 0.10 22.35 -56.75
N GLN A 206 -0.05 21.05 -56.47
CA GLN A 206 -0.21 20.03 -57.52
C GLN A 206 -1.44 20.32 -58.40
N ASN A 207 -2.58 20.66 -57.78
CA ASN A 207 -3.79 21.02 -58.53
C ASN A 207 -3.59 22.27 -59.39
N ARG A 208 -2.91 23.29 -58.86
CA ARG A 208 -2.57 24.49 -59.64
C ARG A 208 -1.73 24.14 -60.86
N ASP A 209 -0.70 23.31 -60.69
CA ASP A 209 0.20 22.92 -61.78
C ASP A 209 -0.55 22.09 -62.85
N ILE A 210 -1.49 21.22 -62.44
CA ILE A 210 -2.38 20.50 -63.36
C ILE A 210 -3.25 21.49 -64.16
N CYS A 211 -3.95 22.41 -63.46
CA CYS A 211 -4.77 23.42 -64.11
C CYS A 211 -3.95 24.30 -65.07
N GLU A 212 -2.73 24.69 -64.72
CA GLU A 212 -1.84 25.45 -65.60
C GLU A 212 -1.51 24.67 -66.88
N GLN A 213 -1.22 23.37 -66.78
CA GLN A 213 -0.98 22.52 -67.94
C GLN A 213 -2.22 22.40 -68.82
N GLU A 214 -3.41 22.22 -68.22
CA GLU A 214 -4.67 22.17 -68.96
C GLU A 214 -4.96 23.48 -69.68
N LEU A 215 -4.75 24.62 -69.02
CA LEU A 215 -4.93 25.95 -69.59
C LEU A 215 -3.97 26.19 -70.75
N LEU A 216 -2.73 25.73 -70.63
CA LEU A 216 -1.73 25.83 -71.70
C LEU A 216 -2.11 24.96 -72.91
N ARG A 217 -2.61 23.73 -72.69
CA ARG A 217 -3.15 22.88 -73.76
C ARG A 217 -4.34 23.53 -74.46
N ALA A 218 -5.32 24.02 -73.69
CA ALA A 218 -6.50 24.68 -74.23
C ALA A 218 -6.15 25.93 -75.05
N ARG A 219 -5.14 26.71 -74.62
CA ARG A 219 -4.62 27.85 -75.41
C ARG A 219 -4.01 27.41 -76.73
N GLN A 220 -3.17 26.37 -76.72
CA GLN A 220 -2.58 25.84 -77.95
C GLN A 220 -3.65 25.35 -78.94
N GLU A 221 -4.69 24.70 -78.44
CA GLU A 221 -5.83 24.26 -79.26
C GLU A 221 -6.62 25.45 -79.83
N TYR A 222 -6.87 26.47 -79.02
CA TYR A 222 -7.50 27.71 -79.45
C TYR A 222 -6.69 28.42 -80.54
N ASP A 223 -5.38 28.58 -80.34
CA ASP A 223 -4.49 29.24 -81.30
C ASP A 223 -4.47 28.47 -82.64
N ARG A 224 -4.41 27.14 -82.60
CA ARG A 224 -4.52 26.29 -83.80
C ARG A 224 -5.87 26.49 -84.51
N ALA A 225 -6.98 26.51 -83.77
CA ALA A 225 -8.30 26.74 -84.35
C ALA A 225 -8.43 28.15 -84.96
N ALA A 226 -7.86 29.16 -84.30
CA ALA A 226 -7.81 30.53 -84.80
C ALA A 226 -6.98 30.65 -86.09
N GLU A 227 -5.83 29.97 -86.18
CA GLU A 227 -5.03 29.90 -87.40
C GLU A 227 -5.78 29.24 -88.57
N VAL A 228 -6.52 28.17 -88.30
CA VAL A 228 -7.36 27.49 -89.31
C VAL A 228 -8.46 28.42 -89.81
N LEU A 229 -9.13 29.14 -88.91
CA LEU A 229 -10.14 30.16 -89.25
C LEU A 229 -9.54 31.31 -90.08
N ALA A 230 -8.35 31.80 -89.73
CA ALA A 230 -7.67 32.85 -90.48
C ALA A 230 -7.30 32.41 -91.91
N LYS A 231 -6.94 31.14 -92.10
CA LYS A 231 -6.68 30.55 -93.44
C LYS A 231 -7.97 30.32 -94.24
N ALA A 232 -9.10 30.08 -93.57
CA ALA A 232 -10.42 29.89 -94.18
C ALA A 232 -11.15 31.21 -94.50
N ALA A 233 -10.65 32.36 -94.03
CA ALA A 233 -11.26 33.66 -94.31
C ALA A 233 -11.01 34.11 -95.77
N PRO A 234 -12.05 34.53 -96.53
CA PRO A 234 -11.87 35.01 -97.90
C PRO A 234 -11.14 36.35 -97.95
N ARG A 235 -10.14 36.46 -98.85
CA ARG A 235 -9.51 37.74 -99.21
C ARG A 235 -10.59 38.72 -99.70
N PRO A 236 -10.70 39.95 -99.15
CA PRO A 236 -11.69 40.90 -99.65
C PRO A 236 -11.34 41.33 -101.09
N ARG A 237 -12.22 40.97 -102.04
CA ARG A 237 -12.20 41.48 -103.41
C ARG A 237 -12.50 42.97 -103.41
N LYS A 238 -11.65 43.74 -104.08
CA LYS A 238 -11.90 45.14 -104.44
C LYS A 238 -13.04 45.20 -105.48
N SER A 239 -14.13 45.90 -105.16
CA SER A 239 -14.98 46.57 -106.16
C SER A 239 -15.89 47.60 -105.48
N SER A 240 -15.72 48.83 -105.93
CA SER A 240 -16.25 50.10 -105.48
C SER A 240 -17.76 50.26 -105.75
N GLN A 241 -18.51 50.92 -104.85
CA GLN A 241 -19.13 52.23 -105.10
C GLN A 241 -20.11 52.67 -103.99
N ARG A 242 -19.72 53.80 -103.35
CA ARG A 242 -20.47 55.05 -103.14
C ARG A 242 -21.73 55.09 -102.24
N LEU A 243 -21.62 56.02 -101.28
CA LEU A 243 -22.64 56.86 -100.63
C LEU A 243 -23.44 56.30 -99.44
N SER A 244 -22.98 56.60 -98.23
CA SER A 244 -23.52 57.76 -97.49
C SER A 244 -22.56 58.19 -96.38
N ARG A 245 -22.37 59.50 -96.27
CA ARG A 245 -21.58 60.21 -95.25
C ARG A 245 -22.49 60.44 -94.05
N GLN A 246 -22.02 60.20 -92.82
CA GLN A 246 -22.19 61.10 -91.66
C GLN A 246 -21.10 60.82 -90.60
N PRO A 247 -20.70 61.82 -89.77
CA PRO A 247 -19.39 61.81 -89.09
C PRO A 247 -19.41 61.77 -87.54
N ARG A 248 -18.23 61.40 -86.97
CA ARG A 248 -17.69 61.63 -85.58
C ARG A 248 -18.15 60.70 -84.44
N PRO A 249 -17.46 60.61 -83.26
CA PRO A 249 -16.19 61.26 -82.78
C PRO A 249 -15.12 60.27 -82.20
N PRO A 250 -13.97 60.75 -81.63
CA PRO A 250 -12.74 59.96 -81.45
C PRO A 250 -12.57 59.24 -80.11
N ALA A 251 -11.57 58.35 -80.10
CA ALA A 251 -11.14 57.42 -79.06
C ALA A 251 -10.78 58.04 -77.69
N SER A 252 -10.96 57.23 -76.64
CA SER A 252 -10.45 57.45 -75.28
C SER A 252 -9.35 56.42 -74.93
N PRO A 253 -8.32 56.77 -74.14
CA PRO A 253 -7.11 55.95 -73.94
C PRO A 253 -7.20 54.97 -72.76
N PRO A 254 -6.24 54.03 -72.61
CA PRO A 254 -6.25 53.03 -71.54
C PRO A 254 -5.69 53.61 -70.22
N PRO A 255 -6.08 53.08 -69.05
CA PRO A 255 -5.49 53.51 -67.79
C PRO A 255 -4.12 52.85 -67.57
N THR A 256 -3.09 53.68 -67.50
CA THR A 256 -1.83 53.39 -66.84
C THR A 256 -1.91 53.81 -65.37
N SER A 257 -1.45 52.97 -64.43
CA SER A 257 -0.34 53.33 -63.53
C SER A 257 -0.09 52.29 -62.43
N ARG A 258 1.20 51.93 -62.31
CA ARG A 258 1.90 51.33 -61.17
C ARG A 258 1.76 52.17 -59.88
N THR A 259 1.76 51.51 -58.72
CA THR A 259 2.47 51.93 -57.48
C THR A 259 2.45 50.76 -56.48
N LYS A 260 3.58 50.07 -56.24
CA LYS A 260 4.55 50.25 -55.13
C LYS A 260 3.97 50.09 -53.71
N ALA A 261 4.44 49.04 -53.02
CA ALA A 261 4.58 48.89 -51.55
C ALA A 261 5.40 50.07 -50.95
N PRO A 262 5.56 50.29 -49.61
CA PRO A 262 5.66 49.33 -48.47
C PRO A 262 5.14 49.96 -47.11
N PRO A 263 5.72 49.81 -45.88
CA PRO A 263 6.50 48.74 -45.20
C PRO A 263 5.99 48.37 -43.76
N ARG A 264 6.73 47.46 -43.11
CA ARG A 264 6.69 47.02 -41.69
C ARG A 264 7.13 48.10 -40.67
N SER A 265 6.57 48.09 -39.45
CA SER A 265 7.22 48.23 -38.10
C SER A 265 6.08 48.40 -37.05
N SER A 266 5.94 47.58 -36.00
CA SER A 266 6.68 47.40 -34.73
C SER A 266 6.01 48.14 -33.53
N ARG A 267 5.98 47.43 -32.39
CA ARG A 267 5.64 47.83 -31.00
C ARG A 267 4.14 48.03 -30.68
N ALA A 268 3.64 47.90 -29.46
CA ALA A 268 3.90 47.14 -28.22
C ALA A 268 2.91 47.75 -27.17
N PHE A 269 2.67 47.03 -26.06
CA PHE A 269 2.01 47.45 -24.81
C PHE A 269 0.46 47.33 -24.68
N THR A 270 0.05 46.25 -23.99
CA THR A 270 -0.67 46.18 -22.68
C THR A 270 -1.71 47.28 -22.36
N THR A 271 -2.89 47.01 -21.79
CA THR A 271 -3.17 46.40 -20.48
C THR A 271 -4.71 46.27 -20.27
N SER A 272 -5.10 45.36 -19.37
CA SER A 272 -6.31 45.40 -18.52
C SER A 272 -7.67 45.10 -19.19
N THR A 273 -8.69 44.50 -18.57
CA THR A 273 -8.89 43.57 -17.43
C THR A 273 -10.41 43.23 -17.44
N LEU A 274 -10.79 42.23 -16.64
CA LEU A 274 -12.15 41.77 -16.25
C LEU A 274 -12.77 40.65 -17.11
N SER A 275 -12.92 39.44 -16.54
CA SER A 275 -14.03 38.98 -15.66
C SER A 275 -15.28 38.66 -16.50
N THR A 276 -15.95 37.51 -16.46
CA THR A 276 -16.19 36.54 -15.38
C THR A 276 -16.81 35.26 -15.96
N ARG A 277 -16.57 34.14 -15.26
CA ARG A 277 -17.30 32.84 -15.22
C ARG A 277 -18.75 32.81 -15.77
N LYS A 278 -19.14 31.70 -16.43
CA LYS A 278 -19.93 30.59 -15.81
C LYS A 278 -20.26 29.43 -16.78
N SER A 279 -20.27 28.22 -16.19
CA SER A 279 -21.09 27.01 -16.47
C SER A 279 -21.02 26.35 -17.86
N GLY A 280 -20.92 25.03 -18.01
CA GLY A 280 -20.95 23.91 -17.07
C GLY A 280 -21.03 22.62 -17.89
N GLN A 281 -20.10 21.69 -17.65
CA GLN A 281 -20.13 20.34 -18.21
C GLN A 281 -20.72 19.40 -17.16
N GLY A 282 -21.71 18.61 -17.57
CA GLY A 282 -22.15 17.42 -16.87
C GLY A 282 -22.15 16.26 -17.86
N ALA A 283 -21.20 15.34 -17.74
CA ALA A 283 -21.28 14.03 -18.36
C ALA A 283 -20.50 13.02 -17.51
N SER A 284 -21.28 12.15 -16.87
CA SER A 284 -20.92 10.98 -16.08
C SER A 284 -20.21 9.91 -16.91
N ALA A 285 -19.12 9.35 -16.40
CA ALA A 285 -18.53 8.11 -16.91
C ALA A 285 -18.36 7.10 -15.76
N THR A 286 -19.13 6.03 -15.86
CA THR A 286 -19.20 4.87 -14.97
C THR A 286 -18.05 3.89 -15.26
N ALA A 287 -17.36 3.46 -14.22
CA ALA A 287 -16.32 2.41 -14.26
C ALA A 287 -16.92 0.99 -14.41
N PRO A 288 -16.10 0.01 -14.82
CA PRO A 288 -16.15 -1.25 -14.08
C PRO A 288 -14.78 -1.82 -13.70
N SER A 289 -14.86 -2.58 -12.61
CA SER A 289 -13.81 -3.15 -11.78
C SER A 289 -13.17 -4.44 -12.31
N ARG A 290 -11.86 -4.54 -12.07
CA ARG A 290 -11.03 -5.73 -11.74
C ARG A 290 -11.69 -7.12 -11.79
N ARG A 291 -11.05 -8.03 -12.54
CA ARG A 291 -10.89 -9.46 -12.15
C ARG A 291 -9.42 -9.88 -12.31
N ARG A 292 -8.74 -10.07 -11.18
CA ARG A 292 -7.47 -10.81 -11.07
C ARG A 292 -7.79 -12.30 -10.95
N ARG A 293 -7.27 -13.15 -11.83
CA ARG A 293 -7.21 -14.61 -11.63
C ARG A 293 -5.86 -14.99 -11.03
N ARG A 294 -5.91 -15.83 -9.99
CA ARG A 294 -4.79 -16.50 -9.31
C ARG A 294 -4.16 -17.58 -10.22
N PRO A 295 -2.86 -17.89 -10.12
CA PRO A 295 -2.34 -19.18 -10.56
C PRO A 295 -2.48 -20.23 -9.45
N ALA A 296 -2.85 -21.44 -9.86
CA ALA A 296 -2.90 -22.63 -9.01
C ALA A 296 -1.54 -23.34 -8.96
N SER A 297 -1.24 -23.91 -7.81
CA SER A 297 -0.08 -24.76 -7.51
C SER A 297 -0.34 -26.23 -7.83
N SER A 298 0.77 -26.94 -8.07
CA SER A 298 1.06 -28.38 -7.86
C SER A 298 0.37 -29.45 -8.72
N THR A 299 1.17 -30.20 -9.48
CA THR A 299 1.37 -31.64 -9.22
C THR A 299 2.65 -32.14 -9.86
N THR A 300 3.51 -32.69 -9.01
CA THR A 300 4.68 -33.52 -9.32
C THR A 300 4.21 -34.93 -9.68
N SER A 301 4.78 -35.51 -10.72
CA SER A 301 4.89 -36.96 -10.96
C SER A 301 6.17 -37.18 -11.77
#